data_AF-A0AAW6IDB5-F1
#
_entry.id   AF-A0AAW6IDB5-F1
#
_cell.length_a   1.000
_cell.length_b   1.000
_cell.length_c   1.000
_cell.angle_alpha   90.00
_cell.angle_beta   90.00
_cell.angle_gamma   90.00
#
_symmetry.space_group_name_H-M   'P 1'
#
loop_
_entity.id
_entity.type
_entity.pdbx_description
1 polymer ?
#
loop_
_entity_poly.entity_id
_entity_poly.type
_entity_poly.pdbx_seq_one_letter_code
_entity_poly.pdbx_strand_id
1 'polypeptide(L)' 'MTAMELECKKDELREMIDMIESEETANRVGKYLKRMLTREQPPCQFSIEELAEQLDMAEKEACLGLGCSTGELRKAVLTW' A
#
# COMPACT_ATOMS: atom_id res chain seq x y z
N MET A 1 5.14 17.36 1.43
CA MET A 1 5.22 17.26 2.90
C MET A 1 6.57 17.79 3.33
N THR A 2 6.63 18.71 4.29
CA THR A 2 7.88 19.24 4.83
C THR A 2 8.39 18.38 5.99
N ALA A 3 9.68 18.50 6.34
CA ALA A 3 10.26 17.77 7.47
C ALA A 3 9.58 18.09 8.81
N MET A 4 9.12 19.34 8.98
CA MET A 4 8.40 19.80 10.16
C MET A 4 7.00 19.17 10.26
N GLU A 5 6.29 19.06 9.14
CA GLU A 5 4.98 18.39 9.09
C GLU A 5 5.09 16.90 9.44
N LEU A 6 6.19 16.25 9.03
CA LEU A 6 6.45 14.85 9.35
C LEU A 6 6.75 14.64 10.84
N GLU A 7 7.51 15.55 11.45
CA GLU A 7 7.81 15.50 12.88
C GLU A 7 6.55 15.71 13.72
N CYS A 8 5.70 16.67 13.35
CA CYS A 8 4.40 16.90 14.00
C CYS A 8 3.50 15.65 13.95
N LYS A 9 3.38 15.03 12.77
CA LYS A 9 2.60 13.79 12.61
C LYS A 9 3.17 12.61 13.39
N LYS A 10 4.49 12.57 13.60
CA LYS A 10 5.14 11.52 14.40
C LYS A 10 4.73 11.64 15.86
N ASP A 11 4.71 12.86 16.39
CA ASP A 11 4.35 13.11 17.79
C ASP A 11 2.86 12.81 18.03
N GLU A 12 1.96 13.21 17.12
CA GLU A 12 0.54 12.85 17.16
C GLU A 12 0.33 11.32 17.16
N LEU A 13 1.06 10.59 16.30
CA LEU A 13 0.99 9.13 16.25
C LEU A 13 1.46 8.49 17.56
N ARG A 14 2.47 9.08 18.21
CA ARG A 14 2.99 8.58 19.48
C ARG A 14 1.96 8.72 20.59
N GLU A 15 1.33 9.88 20.70
CA GLU A 15 0.26 10.12 21.69
C GLU A 15 -0.91 9.16 21.48
N MET A 16 -1.33 8.93 20.23
CA MET A 16 -2.40 7.98 19.94
C MET A 16 -2.07 6.54 20.31
N ILE A 17 -0.82 6.11 20.15
CA ILE A 17 -0.37 4.77 20.55
C ILE A 17 -0.35 4.64 22.08
N ASP A 18 0.13 5.68 22.78
CA ASP A 18 0.21 5.67 24.25
C ASP A 18 -1.19 5.63 24.90
N MET A 19 -2.23 6.14 24.21
CA MET A 19 -3.63 6.03 24.65
C MET A 19 -4.26 4.64 24.44
N ILE A 20 -3.56 3.67 23.83
CA ILE A 20 -4.12 2.33 23.61
C ILE A 20 -4.02 1.51 24.90
N GLU A 21 -5.14 1.40 25.61
CA GLU A 21 -5.24 0.58 26.84
C GLU A 21 -5.37 -0.93 26.54
N SER A 22 -5.82 -1.30 25.33
CA SER A 22 -5.98 -2.69 24.92
C SER A 22 -4.66 -3.29 24.47
N GLU A 23 -4.14 -4.24 25.24
CA GLU A 23 -2.93 -5.00 24.90
C GLU A 23 -3.05 -5.70 23.53
N GLU A 24 -4.24 -6.23 23.19
CA GLU A 24 -4.47 -6.86 21.89
C GLU A 24 -4.32 -5.86 20.74
N THR A 25 -4.91 -4.67 20.89
CA THR A 25 -4.84 -3.59 19.90
C THR A 25 -3.40 -3.07 19.78
N ALA A 26 -2.71 -2.87 20.90
CA ALA A 26 -1.31 -2.45 20.93
C ALA A 26 -0.40 -3.47 20.21
N ASN A 27 -0.62 -4.77 20.47
CA ASN A 27 0.09 -5.85 19.79
C ASN A 27 -0.18 -5.89 18.28
N ARG A 28 -1.43 -5.64 17.86
CA ARG A 28 -1.78 -5.58 16.44
C ARG A 28 -1.11 -4.40 15.73
N VAL A 29 -1.10 -3.23 16.36
CA VAL A 29 -0.42 -2.02 15.86
C VAL A 29 1.10 -2.27 15.79
N GLY A 30 1.71 -2.84 16.84
CA GLY A 30 3.13 -3.17 16.86
C GLY A 30 3.55 -4.15 15.76
N LYS A 31 2.74 -5.19 15.49
CA LYS A 31 2.97 -6.11 14.36
C LYS A 31 2.89 -5.40 13.01
N TYR A 32 1.95 -4.47 12.85
CA TYR A 32 1.79 -3.70 11.62
C TYR A 32 2.98 -2.76 11.38
N LEU A 33 3.40 -2.01 12.41
CA LEU A 33 4.57 -1.13 12.34
C LEU A 33 5.86 -1.88 12.01
N LYS A 34 6.08 -3.05 12.64
CA LYS A 34 7.21 -3.93 12.30
C LYS A 34 7.19 -4.33 10.83
N ARG A 35 6.03 -4.69 10.27
CA ARG A 35 5.89 -5.03 8.85
C ARG A 35 6.16 -3.86 7.93
N MET A 36 5.81 -2.63 8.32
CA MET A 36 6.14 -1.42 7.54
C MET A 36 7.65 -1.14 7.55
N LEU A 37 8.32 -1.34 8.69
CA LEU A 37 9.78 -1.16 8.80
C LEU A 37 10.59 -2.21 8.05
N THR A 38 10.12 -3.46 8.00
CA THR A 38 10.81 -4.56 7.31
C THR A 38 10.48 -4.64 5.82
N ARG A 39 9.52 -3.85 5.33
CA ARG A 39 9.17 -3.83 3.91
C ARG A 39 10.17 -2.94 3.17
N GLU A 40 10.98 -3.53 2.30
CA GLU A 40 11.83 -2.77 1.35
C GLU A 40 11.00 -1.96 0.34
N GLN A 41 9.73 -2.35 0.11
CA GLN A 41 8.79 -1.61 -0.72
C GLN A 41 7.44 -1.41 -0.02
N PRO A 42 6.87 -0.19 -0.08
CA PRO A 42 5.50 0.04 0.35
C PRO A 42 4.52 -0.84 -0.48
N PRO A 43 3.39 -1.27 0.10
CA PRO A 43 2.42 -2.15 -0.56
C PRO A 43 1.86 -1.62 -1.88
N CYS A 44 1.96 -0.31 -2.13
CA CYS A 44 1.66 0.32 -3.40
C CYS A 44 2.84 1.23 -3.73
N GLN A 45 3.49 0.99 -4.87
CA GLN A 45 4.54 1.86 -5.41
C GLN A 45 3.96 3.15 -6.00
N PHE A 46 2.65 3.17 -6.25
CA PHE A 46 1.94 4.29 -6.83
C PHE A 46 1.33 5.19 -5.74
N SER A 47 1.42 6.50 -5.93
CA SER A 47 0.58 7.48 -5.25
C SER A 47 -0.91 7.22 -5.59
N ILE A 48 -1.82 7.88 -4.88
CA ILE A 48 -3.26 7.74 -5.16
C ILE A 48 -3.59 8.24 -6.57
N GLU A 49 -2.94 9.32 -6.98
CA GLU A 49 -3.05 9.91 -8.31
C GLU A 49 -2.50 8.97 -9.38
N GLU A 50 -1.30 8.42 -9.17
CA GLU A 50 -0.69 7.46 -10.09
C GLU A 50 -1.53 6.18 -10.21
N LEU A 51 -2.13 5.72 -9.11
CA LEU A 51 -3.04 4.56 -9.13
C LEU A 51 -4.31 4.85 -9.93
N ALA A 52 -4.88 6.05 -9.80
CA ALA A 52 -6.06 6.45 -10.56
C ALA A 52 -5.76 6.49 -12.07
N GLU A 53 -4.59 7.00 -12.47
CA GLU A 53 -4.14 6.99 -13.86
C GLU A 53 -3.91 5.57 -14.39
N GLN A 54 -3.32 4.68 -13.60
CA GLN A 54 -3.14 3.27 -13.97
C GLN A 54 -4.48 2.54 -14.16
N LEU A 55 -5.46 2.81 -13.31
CA LEU A 55 -6.81 2.24 -13.44
C LEU A 55 -7.53 2.75 -14.70
N ASP A 56 -7.44 4.03 -15.00
CA ASP A 56 -8.03 4.64 -16.21
C ASP A 56 -7.38 4.10 -17.49
N MET A 57 -6.06 3.91 -17.50
CA MET A 57 -5.36 3.26 -18.61
C MET A 57 -5.79 1.80 -18.79
N ALA A 58 -5.85 1.03 -17.69
CA ALA A 58 -6.28 -0.37 -17.74
C ALA A 58 -7.72 -0.52 -18.24
N GLU A 59 -8.62 0.39 -17.85
CA GLU A 59 -10.00 0.42 -18.34
C GLU A 59 -10.07 0.70 -19.84
N LYS A 60 -9.28 1.68 -20.33
CA LYS A 60 -9.18 2.00 -21.76
C LYS A 60 -8.61 0.85 -22.58
N GLU A 61 -7.55 0.21 -22.09
CA GLU A 61 -6.96 -0.98 -22.72
C GLU A 61 -7.97 -2.12 -22.82
N ALA A 62 -8.69 -2.42 -21.73
CA ALA A 62 -9.74 -3.42 -21.72
C ALA A 62 -10.88 -3.10 -22.73
N CYS A 63 -11.30 -1.84 -22.80
CA CYS A 63 -12.32 -1.40 -23.77
C CYS A 63 -11.83 -1.51 -25.23
N LEU A 64 -10.53 -1.34 -25.47
CA LEU A 64 -9.90 -1.53 -26.78
C LEU A 64 -9.60 -3.00 -27.10
N GLY A 65 -9.92 -3.93 -26.18
CA GLY A 65 -9.57 -5.34 -26.30
C GLY A 65 -8.06 -5.60 -26.23
N LEU A 66 -7.29 -4.62 -25.74
CA LEU A 66 -5.87 -4.72 -25.49
C LEU A 66 -5.68 -5.26 -24.06
N GLY A 67 -5.01 -6.40 -23.96
CA GLY A 67 -4.80 -7.10 -22.70
C GLY A 67 -3.88 -8.29 -22.91
N CYS A 68 -3.53 -8.97 -21.82
CA CYS A 68 -2.69 -10.17 -21.89
C CYS A 68 -3.30 -11.19 -22.85
N SER A 69 -2.51 -11.62 -23.83
CA SER A 69 -2.89 -12.72 -24.70
C SER A 69 -3.17 -13.97 -23.85
N THR A 70 -4.01 -14.88 -24.34
CA THR A 70 -4.36 -16.12 -23.62
C THR A 70 -3.13 -16.98 -23.27
N GLY A 71 -1.97 -16.73 -23.91
CA GLY A 71 -0.69 -17.36 -23.58
C GLY A 71 0.00 -16.73 -22.37
N GLU A 72 -0.13 -15.43 -22.17
CA GLU A 72 0.45 -14.69 -21.04
C GLU A 72 -0.32 -14.95 -19.75
N LEU A 73 -1.65 -15.01 -19.82
CA LEU A 73 -2.51 -15.40 -18.69
C LEU A 73 -2.18 -16.82 -18.19
N ARG A 74 -1.93 -17.76 -19.11
CA ARG A 74 -1.56 -19.13 -18.73
C ARG A 74 -0.21 -19.23 -18.04
N LYS A 75 0.76 -18.38 -18.42
CA LYS A 75 2.07 -18.35 -17.74
C LYS A 75 1.95 -17.82 -16.32
N ALA A 76 1.15 -16.77 -16.10
CA ALA A 76 0.96 -16.19 -14.77
C ALA A 76 0.29 -17.16 -13.77
N VAL A 77 -0.67 -17.96 -14.23
CA VAL A 77 -1.37 -18.97 -13.41
C VAL A 77 -0.47 -20.16 -13.03
N LEU A 78 0.56 -20.47 -13.84
CA LEU A 78 1.49 -21.57 -13.58
C LEU A 78 2.66 -21.19 -12.66
N THR A 79 2.76 -19.93 -12.25
CA THR A 79 3.82 -19.41 -11.37
C THR A 79 3.38 -19.13 -9.93
N TRP A 80 2.19 -19.60 -9.53
CA TRP A 80 1.68 -19.54 -8.15
C TRP A 80 1.70 -20.92 -7.49
#